data_AF-A0A954D8A7-F1
#
_entry.id   AF-A0A954D8A7-F1
#
_cell.length_a   1.000
_cell.length_b   1.000
_cell.length_c   1.000
_cell.angle_alpha   90.00
_cell.angle_beta   90.00
_cell.angle_gamma   90.00
#
_symmetry.space_group_name_H-M   'P 1'
#
loop_
_entity.id
_entity.type
_entity.pdbx_description
1 polymer ?
#
loop_
_entity_poly.entity_id
_entity_poly.type
_entity_poly.pdbx_seq_one_letter_code
_entity_poly.pdbx_strand_id
1 'polypeptide(L)'
;RHIPDPIRDQVLVRAGFQCQYEHKGRRCASRTGLEIDHIQPHGRNGSDDIDNLRALCRSHNLWFAERHYGCQFIRDKIDATRTARSASTAT
;
A
#
# COMPACT_ATOMS: atom_id res chain seq x y z
N ARG A 1 2.20 7.62 -3.69
CA ARG A 1 1.75 8.14 -5.01
C ARG A 1 0.27 8.49 -4.87
N HIS A 2 -0.19 9.57 -5.50
CA HIS A 2 -1.62 9.89 -5.53
C HIS A 2 -2.32 9.00 -6.57
N ILE A 3 -3.35 8.26 -6.14
CA ILE A 3 -4.29 7.55 -7.01
C ILE A 3 -5.59 8.35 -6.99
N PRO A 4 -6.17 8.74 -8.13
CA PRO A 4 -7.43 9.48 -8.16
C PRO A 4 -8.55 8.75 -7.43
N ASP A 5 -9.40 9.50 -6.71
CA ASP A 5 -10.49 8.93 -5.91
C ASP A 5 -11.41 7.98 -6.71
N PRO A 6 -11.81 8.29 -7.97
CA PRO A 6 -12.63 7.35 -8.75
C PRO A 6 -11.95 6.00 -9.01
N ILE A 7 -10.61 5.99 -9.15
CA ILE A 7 -9.85 4.75 -9.34
C ILE A 7 -9.69 4.02 -8.01
N ARG A 8 -9.41 4.75 -6.93
CA ARG A 8 -9.36 4.20 -5.57
C ARG A 8 -10.66 3.49 -5.21
N ASP A 9 -11.80 4.12 -5.46
CA ASP A 9 -13.12 3.57 -5.16
C ASP A 9 -13.40 2.30 -5.96
N GLN A 10 -13.07 2.29 -7.27
CA GLN A 10 -13.21 1.09 -8.10
C GLN A 10 -12.37 -0.08 -7.56
N VAL A 11 -11.12 0.18 -7.13
CA VAL A 11 -10.26 -0.85 -6.54
C VAL A 11 -10.85 -1.39 -5.23
N LEU A 12 -11.40 -0.52 -4.38
CA LEU A 12 -12.02 -0.91 -3.11
C LEU A 12 -13.30 -1.73 -3.31
N VAL A 13 -14.15 -1.32 -4.24
CA VAL A 13 -15.37 -2.06 -4.62
C VAL A 13 -15.01 -3.43 -5.18
N ARG A 14 -14.04 -3.50 -6.11
CA ARG A 14 -13.53 -4.78 -6.65
C ARG A 14 -12.96 -5.69 -5.57
N ALA A 15 -12.32 -5.12 -4.56
CA ALA A 15 -11.79 -5.85 -3.43
C ALA A 15 -12.86 -6.31 -2.43
N GLY A 16 -14.12 -5.87 -2.57
CA GLY A 16 -15.19 -6.12 -1.61
C GLY A 16 -14.96 -5.42 -0.27
N PHE A 17 -14.27 -4.28 -0.28
CA PHE A 17 -13.83 -3.56 0.93
C PHE A 17 -13.09 -4.47 1.92
N GLN A 18 -12.31 -5.42 1.41
CA GLN A 18 -11.52 -6.36 2.19
C GLN A 18 -10.09 -6.40 1.65
N CYS A 19 -9.11 -6.57 2.53
CA CYS A 19 -7.73 -6.79 2.12
C CYS A 19 -7.62 -7.96 1.11
N GLN A 20 -6.91 -7.76 0.00
CA GLN A 20 -6.74 -8.73 -1.07
C GLN A 20 -5.57 -9.69 -0.85
N TYR A 21 -4.81 -9.53 0.25
CA TYR A 21 -3.85 -10.56 0.63
C TYR A 21 -4.56 -11.87 0.98
N GLU A 22 -4.09 -12.96 0.39
CA GLU A 22 -4.58 -14.31 0.63
C GLU A 22 -3.45 -15.21 1.13
N HIS A 23 -3.77 -16.05 2.10
CA HIS A 23 -2.90 -17.12 2.54
C HIS A 23 -3.72 -18.41 2.67
N LYS A 24 -3.29 -19.47 1.96
CA LYS A 24 -3.93 -20.80 1.98
C LYS A 24 -5.44 -20.74 1.71
N GLY A 25 -5.84 -20.02 0.66
CA GLY A 25 -7.25 -19.91 0.24
C GLY A 25 -8.12 -19.02 1.13
N ARG A 26 -7.52 -18.27 2.08
CA ARG A 26 -8.24 -17.35 2.95
C ARG A 26 -7.69 -15.95 2.84
N ARG A 27 -8.57 -15.00 2.53
CA ARG A 27 -8.25 -13.57 2.52
C ARG A 27 -8.12 -13.03 3.93
N CYS A 28 -7.23 -12.06 4.11
CA CYS A 28 -7.14 -11.29 5.34
C CYS A 28 -8.51 -10.66 5.67
N ALA A 29 -8.97 -10.78 6.92
CA ALA A 29 -10.29 -10.30 7.35
C ALA A 29 -10.38 -8.78 7.56
N SER A 30 -9.27 -8.04 7.40
CA SER A 30 -9.26 -6.59 7.57
C SER A 30 -10.11 -5.90 6.48
N ARG A 31 -11.02 -5.04 6.93
CA ARG A 31 -11.96 -4.28 6.08
C ARG A 31 -11.82 -2.76 6.21
N THR A 32 -10.96 -2.31 7.12
CA THR A 32 -10.77 -0.89 7.44
C THR A 32 -9.30 -0.51 7.30
N GLY A 33 -9.02 0.77 7.09
CA GLY A 33 -7.65 1.25 6.88
C GLY A 33 -6.99 0.62 5.65
N LEU A 34 -7.77 0.43 4.58
CA LEU A 34 -7.27 -0.13 3.33
C LEU A 34 -6.53 0.94 2.52
N GLU A 35 -5.36 0.55 2.04
CA GLU A 35 -4.44 1.31 1.20
C GLU A 35 -4.47 0.73 -0.22
N ILE A 36 -4.29 1.59 -1.22
CA ILE A 36 -4.13 1.12 -2.61
C ILE A 36 -2.65 0.82 -2.80
N ASP A 37 -2.36 -0.43 -3.09
CA ASP A 37 -1.03 -0.95 -3.37
C ASP A 37 -0.88 -1.25 -4.87
N HIS A 38 0.32 -1.01 -5.38
CA HIS A 38 0.72 -1.38 -6.73
C HIS A 38 1.31 -2.80 -6.70
N ILE A 39 0.69 -3.75 -7.40
CA ILE A 39 1.15 -5.15 -7.49
C ILE A 39 2.59 -5.20 -8.03
N GLN A 40 2.85 -4.47 -9.11
CA GLN A 40 4.19 -4.09 -9.54
C GLN A 40 4.39 -2.64 -9.11
N PRO A 41 5.33 -2.34 -8.20
CA PRO A 41 5.54 -0.98 -7.74
C PRO A 41 6.09 -0.05 -8.84
N HIS A 42 5.75 1.23 -8.77
CA HIS A 42 6.24 2.26 -9.70
C HIS A 42 7.78 2.33 -9.78
N GLY A 43 8.49 2.17 -8.65
CA GLY A 43 9.96 2.13 -8.62
C GLY A 43 10.57 0.95 -9.38
N ARG A 44 9.73 0.06 -9.93
CA ARG A 44 10.08 -1.06 -10.78
C ARG A 44 9.24 -1.08 -12.06
N ASN A 45 8.93 0.10 -12.62
CA ASN A 45 8.17 0.28 -13.86
C ASN A 45 6.73 -0.25 -13.82
N GLY A 46 6.10 -0.26 -12.64
CA GLY A 46 4.66 -0.52 -12.54
C GLY A 46 3.81 0.66 -13.00
N SER A 47 2.69 0.37 -13.67
CA SER A 47 1.72 1.37 -14.11
C SER A 47 0.69 1.73 -13.04
N ASP A 48 -0.07 2.80 -13.26
CA ASP A 48 -1.24 3.15 -12.44
C ASP A 48 -2.54 2.52 -12.99
N ASP A 49 -2.43 1.59 -13.94
CA ASP A 49 -3.59 0.88 -14.48
C ASP A 49 -4.31 0.12 -13.37
N ILE A 50 -5.63 0.13 -13.42
CA ILE A 50 -6.47 -0.49 -12.38
C ILE A 50 -6.12 -1.97 -12.12
N ASP A 51 -5.65 -2.67 -13.15
CA ASP A 51 -5.23 -4.08 -13.06
C ASP A 51 -3.93 -4.26 -12.27
N ASN A 52 -3.09 -3.24 -12.19
CA ASN A 52 -1.90 -3.23 -11.35
C ASN A 52 -2.20 -2.74 -9.91
N LEU A 53 -3.45 -2.39 -9.59
CA LEU A 53 -3.83 -1.87 -8.27
C LEU A 53 -4.60 -2.89 -7.45
N ARG A 54 -4.34 -2.95 -6.14
CA ARG A 54 -5.08 -3.78 -5.18
C ARG A 54 -5.30 -3.07 -3.86
N ALA A 55 -6.30 -3.51 -3.10
CA ALA A 55 -6.55 -3.02 -1.75
C ALA A 55 -5.88 -3.91 -0.70
N LEU A 56 -5.03 -3.34 0.14
CA LEU A 56 -4.37 -4.04 1.24
C LEU A 56 -4.58 -3.30 2.56
N CYS A 57 -4.63 -4.02 3.68
CA CYS A 57 -4.47 -3.37 4.98
C CYS A 57 -3.02 -2.92 5.17
N ARG A 58 -2.80 -1.92 6.04
CA ARG A 58 -1.47 -1.36 6.34
C ARG A 58 -0.37 -2.40 6.56
N SER A 59 -0.66 -3.47 7.31
CA SER A 59 0.33 -4.51 7.62
C SER A 59 0.73 -5.32 6.37
N HIS A 60 -0.23 -5.67 5.52
CA HIS A 60 0.07 -6.40 4.29
C HIS A 60 0.68 -5.49 3.23
N ASN A 61 0.28 -4.22 3.17
CA ASN A 61 0.91 -3.25 2.29
C ASN A 61 2.40 -3.09 2.64
N LEU A 62 2.72 -2.93 3.93
CA LEU A 62 4.10 -2.90 4.41
C LEU A 62 4.87 -4.18 4.05
N TRP A 63 4.27 -5.35 4.27
CA TRP A 63 4.90 -6.63 3.93
C TRP A 63 5.25 -6.75 2.44
N PHE A 64 4.36 -6.31 1.54
CA PHE A 64 4.67 -6.29 0.11
C PHE A 64 5.72 -5.24 -0.24
N ALA A 65 5.67 -4.05 0.36
CA ALA A 65 6.70 -3.04 0.17
C ALA A 65 8.10 -3.57 0.56
N GLU A 66 8.21 -4.28 1.69
CA GLU A 66 9.45 -4.94 2.12
C GLU A 66 9.88 -6.05 1.16
N ARG A 67 8.94 -6.83 0.63
CA ARG A 67 9.23 -7.88 -0.35
C ARG A 67 9.72 -7.31 -1.69
N HIS A 68 9.21 -6.16 -2.10
CA HIS A 68 9.70 -5.49 -3.29
C HIS A 68 11.05 -4.82 -3.01
N TYR A 69 11.14 -3.92 -2.06
CA TYR A 69 12.31 -3.03 -1.94
C TYR A 69 13.37 -3.45 -0.91
N GLY A 70 13.08 -4.45 -0.07
CA GLY A 70 13.91 -4.88 1.04
C GLY A 70 13.59 -4.16 2.35
N CYS A 71 13.67 -4.89 3.46
CA CYS A 71 13.25 -4.39 4.77
C CYS A 71 14.06 -3.18 5.25
N GLN A 72 15.38 -3.16 4.98
CA GLN A 72 16.26 -2.05 5.36
C GLN A 72 15.83 -0.76 4.63
N PHE A 73 15.70 -0.82 3.31
CA PHE A 73 15.29 0.32 2.50
C PHE A 73 13.94 0.91 2.94
N ILE A 74 12.97 0.05 3.22
CA ILE A 74 11.65 0.48 3.69
C ILE A 74 11.71 1.12 5.07
N ARG A 75 12.47 0.53 5.99
CA ARG A 75 12.68 1.10 7.33
C ARG A 75 13.30 2.50 7.25
N ASP A 76 14.36 2.65 6.49
CA ASP A 76 15.07 3.92 6.32
C ASP A 76 14.11 5.00 5.75
N LYS A 77 13.26 4.64 4.79
CA LYS A 77 12.21 5.54 4.25
C LYS A 77 11.17 5.94 5.28
N ILE A 78 10.71 5.01 6.11
CA ILE A 78 9.73 5.29 7.17
C ILE A 78 10.34 6.24 8.20
N ASP A 79 11.57 5.98 8.64
CA ASP A 79 12.24 6.79 9.65
C ASP A 79 12.56 8.19 9.13
N ALA A 80 13.03 8.33 7.89
CA ALA A 80 13.20 9.62 7.25
C ALA A 80 11.90 10.44 7.19
N THR A 81 10.77 9.78 6.88
CA THR A 81 9.45 10.43 6.84
C THR A 81 9.01 10.89 8.24
N ARG A 82 9.25 10.07 9.28
CA ARG A 82 8.94 10.42 10.67
C ARG A 82 9.74 11.62 11.15
N THR A 83 11.06 11.62 10.90
CA THR A 83 11.94 12.74 11.24
C THR A 83 11.48 14.04 10.58
N ALA A 84 11.16 14.01 9.28
CA ALA A 84 10.66 15.17 8.56
C ALA A 84 9.34 15.71 9.13
N ARG A 85 8.42 14.81 9.53
CA ARG A 85 7.15 15.19 10.16
C ARG A 85 7.35 15.83 11.54
N SER A 86 8.18 15.24 12.39
CA SER A 86 8.46 15.79 13.72
C SER A 86 9.11 17.18 13.65
N ALA A 87 9.98 17.42 12.67
CA ALA A 87 10.57 18.74 12.44
C ALA A 87 9.53 19.78 11.98
N SER A 88 8.52 19.37 11.21
CA SER A 88 7.48 20.27 10.68
C SER A 88 6.45 20.70 11.72
N THR A 89 6.23 19.89 12.77
CA THR A 89 5.29 20.20 13.86
C THR A 89 5.91 21.07 14.97
N ALA A 90 7.23 21.26 14.95
CA ALA A 90 7.97 22.02 15.96
C ALA A 90 8.08 23.53 15.64
N THR A 91 7.31 24.03 14.68
CA THR A 91 7.18 25.45 14.29
C THR A 91 5.75 25.91 14.53
#